data_AF-A0A7S3SA66-F1
#
_entry.id   AF-A0A7S3SA66-F1
#
_cell.length_a   1.000
_cell.length_b   1.000
_cell.length_c   1.000
_cell.angle_alpha   90.00
_cell.angle_beta   90.00
_cell.angle_gamma   90.00
#
_symmetry.space_group_name_H-M   'P 1'
#
loop_
_entity.id
_entity.type
_entity.pdbx_description
1 polymer ?
#
loop_
_entity_poly.entity_id
_entity_poly.type
_entity_poly.pdbx_seq_one_letter_code
_entity_poly.pdbx_strand_id
1 'polypeptide(L)'
;CGPRVLLIGGAGPSGYAPMASLWLLHVEELSWSAVHTSGSVPRPRAGHCSATVLTGAGGWRVYVFGGGNSATGFDDLHVLDTSWRWSKLERAESGGGGGGGGEDSARDEAPPGACEGAAMASSGGMLLLCGGYSSGGATRVT
;
A
#
# COMPACT_ATOMS: atom_id res chain seq x y z
N CYS A 1 -3.30 -1.22 26.67
CA CYS A 1 -2.71 -2.01 25.59
C CYS A 1 -1.48 -1.27 25.11
N GLY A 2 -0.29 -1.85 25.26
CA GLY A 2 0.96 -1.23 24.84
C GLY A 2 1.12 -1.06 23.33
N PRO A 3 2.22 -0.42 22.90
CA PRO A 3 2.52 -0.26 21.48
C PRO A 3 2.77 -1.61 20.81
N ARG A 4 2.40 -1.68 19.52
CA ARG A 4 2.56 -2.86 18.67
C ARG A 4 3.21 -2.45 17.36
N VAL A 5 4.07 -3.32 16.83
CA VAL A 5 4.70 -3.13 15.52
C VAL A 5 4.26 -4.25 14.60
N LEU A 6 3.71 -3.89 13.44
CA LEU A 6 3.29 -4.83 12.40
C LEU A 6 4.36 -4.88 11.31
N LEU A 7 4.85 -6.08 11.01
CA LEU A 7 5.76 -6.35 9.91
C LEU A 7 4.99 -6.96 8.74
N ILE A 8 5.10 -6.31 7.57
CA ILE A 8 4.35 -6.66 6.36
C ILE A 8 5.34 -6.86 5.20
N GLY A 9 5.20 -7.98 4.50
CA GLY A 9 5.99 -8.29 3.30
C GLY A 9 7.49 -8.30 3.52
N GLY A 10 8.24 -7.91 2.49
CA GLY A 10 9.71 -7.94 2.49
C GLY A 10 10.28 -9.10 1.67
N ALA A 11 11.58 -9.05 1.42
CA ALA A 11 12.31 -10.07 0.69
C ALA A 11 13.50 -10.57 1.53
N GLY A 12 13.80 -11.85 1.40
CA GLY A 12 14.94 -12.51 2.04
C GLY A 12 15.46 -13.67 1.19
N PRO A 13 16.40 -14.46 1.71
CA PRO A 13 17.00 -15.58 0.98
C PRO A 13 15.99 -16.60 0.46
N SER A 14 14.87 -16.78 1.17
CA SER A 14 13.78 -17.68 0.80
C SER A 14 12.75 -17.06 -0.15
N GLY A 15 13.01 -15.87 -0.70
CA GLY A 15 12.10 -15.14 -1.57
C GLY A 15 11.30 -14.07 -0.83
N TYR A 16 10.06 -13.84 -1.27
CA TYR A 16 9.20 -12.78 -0.74
C TYR A 16 8.33 -13.30 0.40
N ALA A 17 8.22 -12.53 1.49
CA ALA A 17 7.40 -12.90 2.62
C ALA A 17 5.91 -12.97 2.23
N PRO A 18 5.17 -13.98 2.69
CA PRO A 18 3.73 -14.07 2.47
C PRO A 18 2.99 -12.89 3.09
N MET A 19 2.04 -12.30 2.36
CA MET A 19 1.14 -11.26 2.89
C MET A 19 -0.07 -11.84 3.63
N ALA A 20 -0.26 -13.17 3.55
CA ALA A 20 -1.30 -13.90 4.27
C ALA A 20 -0.94 -14.14 5.76
N SER A 21 0.35 -14.14 6.09
CA SER A 21 0.87 -14.41 7.44
C SER A 21 1.84 -13.30 7.84
N LEU A 22 1.39 -12.41 8.71
CA LEU A 22 2.14 -11.24 9.18
C LEU A 22 2.74 -11.49 10.56
N TRP A 23 3.69 -10.64 10.95
CA TRP A 23 4.29 -10.69 12.27
C TRP A 23 3.93 -9.44 13.07
N LEU A 24 3.50 -9.65 14.31
CA LEU A 24 3.17 -8.61 15.26
C LEU A 24 4.09 -8.70 16.47
N LEU A 25 4.89 -7.66 16.68
CA LEU A 25 5.69 -7.47 17.89
C LEU A 25 4.85 -6.74 18.92
N HIS A 26 4.69 -7.36 20.09
CA HIS A 26 4.18 -6.68 21.28
C HIS A 26 5.38 -6.08 22.02
N VAL A 27 5.43 -4.75 22.06
CA VAL A 27 6.66 -4.03 22.46
C VAL A 27 6.92 -4.13 23.97
N GLU A 28 5.87 -4.21 24.78
CA GLU A 28 6.01 -4.33 26.24
C GLU A 28 6.57 -5.70 26.63
N GLU A 29 6.13 -6.78 25.99
CA GLU A 29 6.61 -8.14 26.25
C GLU A 29 7.84 -8.53 25.41
N LEU A 30 8.24 -7.69 24.45
CA LEU A 30 9.26 -7.99 23.44
C LEU A 30 9.05 -9.36 22.78
N SER A 31 7.78 -9.69 22.52
CA SER A 31 7.38 -10.99 22.02
C SER A 31 6.72 -10.87 20.65
N TRP A 32 6.99 -11.86 19.79
CA TRP A 32 6.44 -11.94 18.45
C TRP A 32 5.26 -12.91 18.41
N SER A 33 4.23 -12.53 17.65
CA SER A 33 3.10 -13.40 17.35
C SER A 33 2.80 -13.39 15.87
N ALA A 34 2.43 -14.56 15.33
CA ALA A 34 1.98 -14.68 13.96
C ALA A 34 0.51 -14.28 13.85
N VAL A 35 0.18 -13.55 12.79
CA VAL A 35 -1.16 -13.08 12.49
C VAL A 35 -1.56 -13.58 11.11
N HIS A 36 -2.66 -14.32 11.06
CA HIS A 36 -3.23 -14.80 9.81
C HIS A 36 -4.23 -13.77 9.29
N THR A 37 -4.12 -13.44 8.01
CA THR A 37 -4.99 -12.48 7.35
C THR A 37 -5.88 -13.17 6.32
N SER A 38 -6.95 -12.48 5.93
CA SER A 38 -7.93 -12.99 4.98
C SER A 38 -8.38 -11.91 3.99
N GLY A 39 -9.31 -12.25 3.09
CA GLY A 39 -9.84 -11.32 2.09
C GLY A 39 -8.99 -11.26 0.82
N SER A 40 -8.92 -10.10 0.18
CA SER A 40 -8.13 -9.87 -1.02
C SER A 40 -6.66 -9.63 -0.65
N VAL A 41 -5.99 -10.70 -0.23
CA VAL A 41 -4.59 -10.68 0.23
C VAL A 41 -3.67 -10.20 -0.91
N PRO A 42 -2.80 -9.20 -0.69
CA PRO A 42 -1.84 -8.75 -1.70
C PRO A 42 -0.87 -9.88 -2.07
N ARG A 43 -0.41 -9.92 -3.32
CA ARG A 43 0.70 -10.84 -3.69
C ARG A 43 1.97 -10.49 -2.88
N PRO A 44 2.82 -11.50 -2.54
CA PRO A 44 4.12 -11.28 -1.90
C PRO A 44 4.95 -10.23 -2.65
N ARG A 45 5.49 -9.27 -1.90
CA ARG A 45 6.14 -8.06 -2.43
C ARG A 45 7.14 -7.46 -1.45
N ALA A 46 8.13 -6.74 -1.97
CA ALA A 46 9.08 -5.92 -1.22
C ALA A 46 9.10 -4.49 -1.78
N GLY A 47 9.71 -3.55 -1.04
CA GLY A 47 9.80 -2.15 -1.47
C GLY A 47 8.46 -1.41 -1.55
N HIS A 48 7.39 -1.97 -0.97
CA HIS A 48 6.12 -1.28 -0.87
C HIS A 48 6.18 -0.19 0.21
N CYS A 49 5.34 0.82 0.08
CA CYS A 49 5.17 1.84 1.11
C CYS A 49 3.90 1.55 1.91
N SER A 50 3.88 1.97 3.18
CA SER A 50 2.72 1.80 4.04
C SER A 50 2.55 2.91 5.06
N ALA A 51 1.31 3.17 5.46
CA ALA A 51 0.98 4.06 6.56
C ALA A 51 -0.23 3.55 7.34
N THR A 52 -0.20 3.76 8.65
CA THR A 52 -1.32 3.44 9.54
C THR A 52 -2.16 4.70 9.78
N VAL A 53 -3.45 4.61 9.49
CA VAL A 53 -4.43 5.65 9.77
C VAL A 53 -5.35 5.19 10.89
N LEU A 54 -5.43 5.98 11.96
CA LEU A 54 -6.41 5.75 13.03
C LEU A 54 -7.81 6.10 12.52
N THR A 55 -8.76 5.23 12.79
CA THR A 55 -10.18 5.47 12.54
C THR A 55 -10.91 5.72 13.85
N GLY A 56 -12.16 6.15 13.80
CA GLY A 56 -12.99 6.31 15.00
C GLY A 56 -13.08 5.02 15.84
N ALA A 57 -13.52 5.17 17.10
CA ALA A 57 -13.77 4.07 18.04
C ALA A 57 -12.59 3.09 18.24
N GLY A 58 -11.34 3.58 18.14
CA GLY A 58 -10.14 2.75 18.35
C GLY A 58 -9.81 1.82 17.18
N GLY A 59 -10.48 2.00 16.03
CA GLY A 59 -10.13 1.29 14.81
C GLY A 59 -8.85 1.84 14.17
N TRP A 60 -8.26 1.04 13.29
CA TRP A 60 -7.12 1.44 12.46
C TRP A 60 -7.22 0.77 11.10
N ARG A 61 -6.56 1.39 10.12
CA ARG A 61 -6.37 0.85 8.79
C ARG A 61 -4.91 1.02 8.38
N VAL A 62 -4.30 -0.05 7.89
CA VAL A 62 -2.97 0.00 7.28
C VAL A 62 -3.12 0.01 5.78
N TYR A 63 -2.65 1.07 5.15
CA TYR A 63 -2.61 1.20 3.70
C TYR A 63 -1.27 0.70 3.18
N VAL A 64 -1.30 -0.11 2.13
CA VAL A 64 -0.10 -0.65 1.46
C VAL A 64 -0.21 -0.35 -0.02
N PHE A 65 0.76 0.36 -0.56
CA PHE A 65 0.82 0.70 -1.97
C PHE A 65 2.12 0.24 -2.62
N GLY A 66 1.98 -0.28 -3.83
CA GLY A 66 3.09 -0.57 -4.72
C GLY A 66 4.01 -1.68 -4.25
N GLY A 67 5.31 -1.48 -4.46
CA GLY A 67 6.35 -2.50 -4.32
C GLY A 67 6.48 -3.38 -5.56
N GLY A 68 7.25 -4.45 -5.43
CA GLY A 68 7.52 -5.37 -6.53
C GLY A 68 7.88 -6.76 -6.05
N ASN A 69 7.85 -7.69 -6.99
CA ASN A 69 8.52 -8.98 -6.86
C ASN A 69 9.29 -9.34 -8.13
N SER A 70 9.87 -10.54 -8.19
CA SER A 70 10.67 -10.97 -9.33
C SER A 70 9.90 -11.04 -10.66
N ALA A 71 8.57 -11.10 -10.62
CA ALA A 71 7.74 -11.18 -11.81
C ALA A 71 7.26 -9.80 -12.28
N THR A 72 6.95 -8.88 -11.36
CA THR A 72 6.34 -7.60 -11.73
C THR A 72 6.40 -6.56 -10.60
N GLY A 73 6.33 -5.29 -11.00
CA GLY A 73 6.03 -4.17 -10.10
C GLY A 73 4.52 -4.04 -9.89
N PHE A 74 4.14 -3.50 -8.74
CA PHE A 74 2.75 -3.31 -8.35
C PHE A 74 2.39 -1.83 -8.31
N ASP A 75 1.18 -1.50 -8.75
CA ASP A 75 0.54 -0.17 -8.68
C ASP A 75 -0.82 -0.22 -7.95
N ASP A 76 -1.08 -1.32 -7.23
CA ASP A 76 -2.32 -1.54 -6.49
C ASP A 76 -2.24 -0.99 -5.06
N LEU A 77 -3.40 -0.59 -4.54
CA LEU A 77 -3.60 -0.12 -3.18
C LEU A 77 -4.41 -1.16 -2.40
N HIS A 78 -3.88 -1.59 -1.26
CA HIS A 78 -4.55 -2.51 -0.34
C HIS A 78 -4.71 -1.89 1.03
N VAL A 79 -5.76 -2.31 1.74
CA VAL A 79 -6.06 -1.87 3.11
C VAL A 79 -6.25 -3.09 3.99
N LEU A 80 -5.55 -3.12 5.11
CA LEU A 80 -5.76 -4.07 6.21
C LEU A 80 -6.51 -3.39 7.34
N ASP A 81 -7.60 -3.99 7.81
CA ASP A 81 -8.37 -3.47 8.93
C ASP A 81 -8.09 -4.22 10.26
N THR A 82 -8.76 -3.79 11.32
CA THR A 82 -8.63 -4.35 12.67
C THR A 82 -9.06 -5.81 12.81
N SER A 83 -9.76 -6.35 11.81
CA SER A 83 -10.15 -7.77 11.75
C SER A 83 -9.14 -8.64 10.99
N TRP A 84 -7.98 -8.07 10.64
CA TRP A 84 -6.94 -8.72 9.84
C TRP A 84 -7.43 -9.13 8.45
N ARG A 85 -8.34 -8.34 7.88
CA ARG A 85 -8.90 -8.58 6.56
C ARG A 85 -8.39 -7.53 5.57
N TRP A 86 -7.86 -8.02 4.46
CA TRP A 86 -7.40 -7.21 3.34
C TRP A 86 -8.56 -6.89 2.40
N SER A 87 -8.58 -5.63 1.93
CA SER A 87 -9.42 -5.15 0.84
C SER A 87 -8.56 -4.47 -0.22
N LYS A 88 -8.70 -4.87 -1.48
CA LYS A 88 -8.11 -4.14 -2.62
C LYS A 88 -8.98 -2.92 -2.91
N LEU A 89 -8.39 -1.74 -2.96
CA LEU A 89 -9.08 -0.53 -3.38
C LEU A 89 -8.95 -0.42 -4.90
N GLU A 90 -10.08 -0.59 -5.58
CA GLU A 90 -10.15 -0.36 -7.03
C GLU A 90 -10.24 1.13 -7.31
N ARG A 91 -9.70 1.54 -8.47
CA ARG A 91 -9.88 2.90 -8.96
C ARG A 91 -11.36 3.11 -9.27
N ALA A 92 -11.92 4.24 -8.86
CA ALA A 92 -13.20 4.67 -9.41
C ALA A 92 -12.99 4.90 -10.91
N GLU A 93 -13.70 4.15 -11.76
CA GLU A 93 -13.68 4.42 -13.20
C GLU A 93 -14.20 5.86 -13.40
N SER A 94 -13.37 6.73 -13.99
CA SER A 94 -13.90 7.98 -14.53
C SER A 94 -14.82 7.58 -15.68
N GLY A 95 -16.13 7.76 -15.49
CA GLY A 95 -17.12 7.44 -16.50
C GLY A 95 -16.79 8.15 -17.82
N GLY A 96 -16.37 7.40 -18.82
CA GLY A 96 -16.16 7.88 -20.18
C GLY A 96 -17.47 8.19 -20.87
N GLY A 97 -18.05 9.36 -20.58
CA GLY A 97 -19.11 9.98 -21.37
C GLY A 97 -18.48 10.78 -22.50
N GLY A 98 -18.72 10.36 -23.74
CA GLY A 98 -18.17 11.03 -24.92
C GLY A 98 -18.74 12.43 -25.18
N GLY A 99 -17.91 13.26 -25.81
CA GLY A 99 -18.33 14.36 -26.68
C GLY A 99 -18.03 15.77 -26.19
N GLY A 100 -17.24 16.51 -26.98
CA GLY A 100 -17.22 17.98 -26.98
C GLY A 100 -15.87 18.57 -26.62
N GLY A 101 -15.20 19.16 -27.62
CA GLY A 101 -13.89 19.79 -27.48
C GLY A 101 -13.91 21.11 -26.71
N GLY A 102 -12.76 21.42 -26.12
CA GLY A 102 -12.41 22.67 -25.45
C GLY A 102 -11.00 22.52 -24.88
N GLU A 103 -10.05 23.26 -25.43
CA GLU A 103 -8.65 23.22 -25.07
C GLU A 103 -8.42 23.89 -23.70
N ASP A 104 -8.39 23.09 -22.64
CA ASP A 104 -7.70 23.40 -21.38
C ASP A 104 -6.92 22.14 -20.97
N SER A 105 -5.68 22.01 -21.46
CA SER A 105 -4.87 20.80 -21.36
C SER A 105 -4.21 20.62 -19.98
N ALA A 106 -4.98 20.65 -18.90
CA ALA A 106 -4.66 19.86 -17.72
C ALA A 106 -5.09 18.42 -18.03
N ARG A 107 -4.29 17.75 -18.87
CA ARG A 107 -4.59 16.39 -19.31
C ARG A 107 -4.71 15.49 -18.09
N ASP A 108 -5.67 14.58 -18.17
CA ASP A 108 -5.79 13.35 -17.41
C ASP A 108 -4.43 12.62 -17.33
N GLU A 109 -3.54 13.06 -16.45
CA GLU A 109 -2.34 12.33 -16.12
C GLU A 109 -2.80 11.06 -15.41
N ALA A 110 -2.53 9.92 -16.03
CA ALA A 110 -2.83 8.63 -15.46
C ALA A 110 -2.19 8.56 -14.05
N PRO A 111 -2.87 7.96 -13.06
CA PRO A 111 -2.31 7.80 -11.73
C PRO A 111 -0.94 7.11 -11.80
N PRO A 112 -0.08 7.35 -10.80
CA PRO A 112 1.27 6.79 -10.80
C PRO A 112 1.23 5.27 -11.00
N GLY A 113 2.07 4.81 -11.92
CA GLY A 113 2.28 3.38 -12.17
C GLY A 113 3.01 2.70 -11.02
N ALA A 114 3.54 1.51 -11.29
CA ALA A 114 4.21 0.72 -10.27
C ALA A 114 5.37 1.49 -9.63
N CYS A 115 5.42 1.52 -8.30
CA CYS A 115 6.40 2.29 -7.56
C CYS A 115 7.03 1.43 -6.47
N GLU A 116 8.36 1.37 -6.48
CA GLU A 116 9.17 0.68 -5.48
C GLU A 116 10.02 1.68 -4.69
N GLY A 117 10.19 1.42 -3.39
CA GLY A 117 11.02 2.23 -2.51
C GLY A 117 10.44 3.61 -2.17
N ALA A 118 9.17 3.87 -2.50
CA ALA A 118 8.48 5.06 -2.01
C ALA A 118 8.32 5.02 -0.48
N ALA A 119 8.15 6.21 0.11
CA ALA A 119 7.69 6.35 1.49
C ALA A 119 6.23 6.82 1.50
N MET A 120 5.50 6.41 2.54
CA MET A 120 4.13 6.87 2.78
C MET A 120 4.02 7.46 4.18
N ALA A 121 3.38 8.63 4.29
CA ALA A 121 3.02 9.26 5.56
C ALA A 121 1.50 9.51 5.59
N SER A 122 0.93 9.61 6.78
CA SER A 122 -0.49 9.96 6.94
C SER A 122 -0.67 11.13 7.91
N SER A 123 -1.60 12.04 7.60
CA SER A 123 -1.98 13.15 8.47
C SER A 123 -3.34 13.69 8.06
N GLY A 124 -4.23 13.98 9.02
CA GLY A 124 -5.48 14.71 8.77
C GLY A 124 -6.41 14.08 7.72
N GLY A 125 -6.37 12.76 7.54
CA GLY A 125 -7.13 12.05 6.50
C GLY A 125 -6.45 11.99 5.13
N MET A 126 -5.26 12.56 4.98
CA MET A 126 -4.44 12.48 3.78
C MET A 126 -3.35 11.42 3.91
N LEU A 127 -3.09 10.71 2.81
CA LEU A 127 -1.90 9.89 2.60
C LEU A 127 -0.97 10.63 1.64
N LEU A 128 0.26 10.88 2.07
CA LEU A 128 1.32 11.42 1.23
C LEU A 128 2.22 10.28 0.79
N LEU A 129 2.39 10.10 -0.51
CA LEU A 129 3.41 9.20 -1.08
C LEU A 129 4.52 10.06 -1.66
N CYS A 130 5.78 9.76 -1.33
CA CYS A 130 6.93 10.51 -1.82
C CYS A 130 8.08 9.62 -2.27
N GLY A 131 8.80 10.08 -3.30
CA GLY A 131 9.95 9.39 -3.86
C GLY A 131 9.58 8.07 -4.55
N GLY A 132 10.49 7.10 -4.43
CA GLY A 132 10.41 5.82 -5.13
C GLY A 132 10.79 5.93 -6.61
N TYR A 133 10.92 4.77 -7.23
CA TYR A 133 11.23 4.64 -8.65
C TYR A 133 10.22 3.70 -9.31
N SER A 134 9.96 3.92 -10.60
CA SER A 134 9.16 3.02 -11.40
C SER A 134 10.07 2.15 -12.29
N SER A 135 9.65 0.92 -12.56
CA SER A 135 10.33 0.03 -13.51
C SER A 135 10.33 0.56 -14.95
N GLY A 136 9.53 1.60 -15.25
CA GLY A 136 9.48 2.32 -16.52
C GLY A 136 10.41 3.53 -16.65
N GLY A 137 11.25 3.81 -15.64
CA GLY A 137 12.10 5.00 -15.57
C GLY A 137 11.72 5.92 -14.40
N ALA A 138 12.50 7.00 -14.22
CA ALA A 138 12.30 7.94 -13.12
C ALA A 138 10.85 8.45 -13.09
N THR A 139 10.24 8.43 -11.91
CA THR A 139 9.01 9.18 -11.62
C THR A 139 9.27 10.62 -12.06
N ARG A 140 8.64 11.07 -13.15
CA ARG A 140 8.79 12.46 -13.61
C ARG A 140 8.19 13.36 -12.55
N VAL A 141 9.05 13.99 -11.77
CA VAL A 141 8.68 15.14 -10.95
C VAL A 141 8.43 16.29 -11.92
N THR A 142 7.17 16.70 -12.08
CA THR A 142 6.80 18.00 -12.67
C THR A 142 6.70 19.03 -11.56
#